data_AF-F0Y7M4-F1
#
_entry.id   AF-F0Y7M4-F1
#
_cell.length_a   1.000
_cell.length_b   1.000
_cell.length_c   1.000
_cell.angle_alpha   90.00
_cell.angle_beta   90.00
_cell.angle_gamma   90.00
#
_symmetry.space_group_name_H-M   'P 1'
#
loop_
_entity.id
_entity.type
_entity.pdbx_description
1 polymer ?
#
loop_
_entity_poly.entity_id
_entity_poly.type
_entity_poly.pdbx_seq_one_letter_code
_entity_poly.pdbx_strand_id
1 'polypeptide(L)'
;MAAAARAPAAEAQSPPPPRAFDDGWDVYAPAREFARLGFVRADGSATADWRLWHDSYDLSDTYPMEFVVPARLGDDLVREAAAYRSKKRVPAAVWRSPRTGAVLCRSSQPMAGVAYKSSRADQLLLNLYRCRGAEGSLDAARTPGGGDLPIHIVDCRGRAAALGNRAQGKGTEAVGDYENATLKYCDIGNIHTMRESQQQLVALLGAPDDESVLYHSALEATGWLKHLALVLKASIHVARRLEDEGASVLVHCSDGWDRTAQVCATAQLLLDPYYRTVEGFAVLVEKEWCAFGHKFAERLGVARREALKPNERSPVFVQWLECVAWVLRQFPRAFEFSEALLVFVADGAASGLFGTFLGDTERDR
;
A
#
# COMPACT_ATOMS: atom_id res chain seq x y z
N MET A 1 -25.09 -36.09 0.32
CA MET A 1 -23.70 -35.80 -0.10
C MET A 1 -23.74 -35.28 -1.53
N ALA A 2 -23.73 -33.95 -1.70
CA ALA A 2 -23.58 -33.34 -3.02
C ALA A 2 -22.21 -32.64 -3.02
N ALA A 3 -21.27 -33.19 -3.79
CA ALA A 3 -19.95 -32.60 -3.97
C ALA A 3 -20.10 -31.34 -4.82
N ALA A 4 -19.81 -30.18 -4.22
CA ALA A 4 -19.70 -28.92 -4.96
C ALA A 4 -18.49 -29.02 -5.91
N ALA A 5 -18.77 -28.98 -7.21
CA ALA A 5 -17.74 -28.93 -8.24
C ALA A 5 -16.89 -27.67 -8.06
N ARG A 6 -15.59 -27.87 -7.83
CA ARG A 6 -14.58 -26.80 -7.77
C ARG A 6 -14.51 -26.15 -9.16
N ALA A 7 -14.74 -24.85 -9.24
CA ALA A 7 -14.45 -24.09 -10.46
C ALA A 7 -12.98 -24.29 -10.87
N PRO A 8 -12.67 -24.36 -12.17
CA PRO A 8 -11.29 -24.53 -12.63
C PRO A 8 -10.46 -23.33 -12.14
N ALA A 9 -9.29 -23.61 -11.57
CA ALA A 9 -8.32 -22.58 -11.26
C ALA A 9 -8.01 -21.83 -12.56
N ALA A 10 -8.19 -20.51 -12.57
CA ALA A 10 -7.70 -19.67 -13.66
C ALA A 10 -6.22 -20.01 -13.86
N GLU A 11 -5.85 -20.39 -15.09
CA GLU A 11 -4.45 -20.58 -15.45
C GLU A 11 -3.68 -19.33 -15.01
N ALA A 12 -2.71 -19.50 -14.12
CA ALA A 12 -1.81 -18.43 -13.76
C ALA A 12 -1.12 -18.00 -15.06
N GLN A 13 -1.50 -16.83 -15.58
CA GLN A 13 -0.86 -16.26 -16.75
C GLN A 13 0.65 -16.22 -16.48
N SER A 14 1.41 -16.93 -17.30
CA SER A 14 2.87 -16.88 -17.26
C SER A 14 3.28 -15.41 -17.34
N PRO A 15 4.22 -14.95 -16.50
CA PRO A 15 4.68 -13.57 -16.56
C PRO A 15 5.18 -13.27 -17.98
N PRO A 16 4.90 -12.07 -18.51
CA PRO A 16 5.43 -11.66 -19.81
C PRO A 16 6.98 -11.77 -19.80
N PRO A 17 7.62 -12.02 -20.95
CA PRO A 17 9.08 -12.08 -21.02
C PRO A 17 9.68 -10.74 -20.54
N PRO A 18 10.83 -10.78 -19.83
CA PRO A 18 11.47 -9.59 -19.31
C PRO A 18 11.79 -8.62 -20.46
N ARG A 19 11.39 -7.36 -20.31
CA ARG A 19 11.75 -6.31 -21.27
C ARG A 19 13.12 -5.78 -20.91
N ALA A 20 14.01 -5.71 -21.90
CA ALA A 20 15.20 -4.88 -21.79
C ALA A 20 14.75 -3.42 -21.91
N PHE A 21 14.95 -2.64 -20.84
CA PHE A 21 14.79 -1.20 -20.89
C PHE A 21 16.15 -0.58 -21.20
N ASP A 22 16.21 0.29 -22.20
CA ASP A 22 17.41 1.07 -22.50
C ASP A 22 17.63 2.16 -21.43
N ASP A 23 16.55 2.65 -20.80
CA ASP A 23 16.56 3.61 -19.69
C ASP A 23 15.68 3.11 -18.52
N GLY A 24 16.22 3.16 -17.30
CA GLY A 24 15.50 2.76 -16.08
C GLY A 24 14.29 3.64 -15.76
N TRP A 25 14.25 4.89 -16.26
CA TRP A 25 13.10 5.78 -16.08
C TRP A 25 11.83 5.28 -16.79
N ASP A 26 11.97 4.43 -17.81
CA ASP A 26 10.84 3.87 -18.56
C ASP A 26 10.24 2.61 -17.91
N VAL A 27 10.80 2.14 -16.79
CA VAL A 27 10.40 0.89 -16.12
C VAL A 27 8.95 0.96 -15.62
N TYR A 28 8.49 2.13 -15.19
CA TYR A 28 7.13 2.36 -14.70
C TYR A 28 6.41 3.40 -15.55
N ALA A 29 5.26 3.00 -16.10
CA ALA A 29 4.31 3.90 -16.73
C ALA A 29 2.92 3.59 -16.14
N PRO A 30 2.23 4.55 -15.49
CA PRO A 30 0.97 4.28 -14.79
C PRO A 30 -0.08 3.64 -15.69
N ALA A 31 -0.33 4.19 -16.89
CA ALA A 31 -1.29 3.63 -17.83
C ALA A 31 -0.99 2.17 -18.22
N ARG A 32 0.29 1.81 -18.41
CA ARG A 32 0.72 0.45 -18.73
C ARG A 32 0.45 -0.51 -17.58
N GLU A 33 0.79 -0.10 -16.36
CA GLU A 33 0.60 -0.93 -15.17
C GLU A 33 -0.90 -1.10 -14.83
N PHE A 34 -1.68 -0.02 -14.92
CA PHE A 34 -3.13 -0.10 -14.68
C PHE A 34 -3.88 -0.83 -15.80
N ALA A 35 -3.35 -0.86 -17.03
CA ALA A 35 -3.85 -1.73 -18.09
C ALA A 35 -3.54 -3.21 -17.79
N ARG A 36 -2.32 -3.53 -17.33
CA ARG A 36 -1.93 -4.90 -16.91
C ARG A 36 -2.85 -5.43 -15.80
N LEU A 37 -3.23 -4.56 -14.86
CA LEU A 37 -4.15 -4.86 -13.76
C LEU A 37 -5.64 -4.88 -14.17
N GLY A 38 -5.95 -4.57 -15.44
CA GLY A 38 -7.30 -4.60 -15.98
C GLY A 38 -8.23 -3.49 -15.46
N PHE A 39 -7.68 -2.34 -15.05
CA PHE A 39 -8.46 -1.15 -14.73
C PHE A 39 -8.77 -0.35 -16.00
N VAL A 40 -7.78 -0.14 -16.86
CA VAL A 40 -7.94 0.57 -18.15
C VAL A 40 -7.63 -0.35 -19.32
N ARG A 41 -8.00 0.09 -20.54
CA ARG A 41 -7.62 -0.61 -21.77
C ARG A 41 -6.12 -0.42 -22.05
N ALA A 42 -5.58 -1.22 -22.97
CA ALA A 42 -4.17 -1.16 -23.35
C ALA A 42 -3.72 0.20 -23.93
N ASP A 43 -4.66 0.99 -24.47
CA ASP A 43 -4.42 2.35 -24.95
C ASP A 43 -4.58 3.42 -23.84
N GLY A 44 -4.78 3.01 -22.59
CA GLY A 44 -5.02 3.90 -21.44
C GLY A 44 -6.46 4.39 -21.28
N SER A 45 -7.36 4.05 -22.22
CA SER A 45 -8.75 4.51 -22.16
C SER A 45 -9.56 3.85 -21.02
N ALA A 46 -10.49 4.62 -20.45
CA ALA A 46 -11.34 4.19 -19.35
C ALA A 46 -12.22 2.97 -19.72
N THR A 47 -12.42 2.07 -18.77
CA THR A 47 -13.41 0.99 -18.88
C THR A 47 -14.79 1.47 -18.39
N ALA A 48 -15.79 0.59 -18.40
CA ALA A 48 -17.12 0.94 -17.85
C ALA A 48 -17.08 1.21 -16.34
N ASP A 49 -16.12 0.62 -15.63
CA ASP A 49 -16.07 0.59 -14.17
C ASP A 49 -14.94 1.47 -13.60
N TRP A 50 -13.88 1.72 -14.38
CA TRP A 50 -12.66 2.39 -13.91
C TRP A 50 -12.12 3.40 -14.92
N ARG A 51 -11.48 4.45 -14.40
CA ARG A 51 -10.76 5.46 -15.19
C ARG A 51 -9.50 5.90 -14.47
N LEU A 52 -8.55 6.45 -15.23
CA LEU A 52 -7.46 7.23 -14.66
C LEU A 52 -7.98 8.61 -14.26
N TRP A 53 -7.65 9.01 -13.04
CA TRP A 53 -7.64 10.40 -12.63
C TRP A 53 -6.32 11.00 -13.06
N HIS A 54 -6.37 12.14 -13.75
CA HIS A 54 -5.19 12.93 -14.09
C HIS A 54 -5.14 14.15 -13.16
N ASP A 55 -4.08 14.25 -12.36
CA ASP A 55 -3.85 15.33 -11.41
C ASP A 55 -2.65 16.15 -11.86
N SER A 56 -2.79 17.47 -11.84
CA SER A 56 -1.61 18.38 -11.96
C SER A 56 -1.09 18.75 -10.57
N TYR A 57 -1.25 17.82 -9.62
CA TYR A 57 -0.98 17.98 -8.20
C TYR A 57 -1.86 19.03 -7.50
N ASP A 58 -3.02 19.37 -8.07
CA ASP A 58 -3.99 20.31 -7.49
C ASP A 58 -4.99 19.60 -6.57
N LEU A 59 -5.29 18.32 -6.85
CA LEU A 59 -6.02 17.47 -5.92
C LEU A 59 -5.13 17.06 -4.75
N SER A 60 -3.98 16.44 -4.98
CA SER A 60 -3.03 16.11 -3.92
C SER A 60 -1.58 16.22 -4.39
N ASP A 61 -0.82 17.09 -3.74
CA ASP A 61 0.60 17.33 -4.00
C ASP A 61 1.54 16.20 -3.60
N THR A 62 0.99 15.08 -3.11
CA THR A 62 1.75 13.90 -2.67
C THR A 62 1.27 12.59 -3.33
N TYR A 63 0.27 12.67 -4.21
CA TYR A 63 -0.15 11.55 -5.07
C TYR A 63 0.50 11.63 -6.44
N PRO A 64 0.48 10.53 -7.20
CA PRO A 64 0.96 10.57 -8.58
C PRO A 64 0.02 11.37 -9.47
N MET A 65 0.54 11.83 -10.62
CA MET A 65 -0.27 12.49 -11.65
C MET A 65 -1.36 11.57 -12.21
N GLU A 66 -1.19 10.25 -12.14
CA GLU A 66 -2.15 9.28 -12.64
C GLU A 66 -2.44 8.20 -11.60
N PHE A 67 -3.71 8.05 -11.22
CA PHE A 67 -4.17 6.96 -10.36
C PHE A 67 -5.60 6.54 -10.69
N VAL A 68 -6.01 5.34 -10.27
CA VAL A 68 -7.31 4.78 -10.63
C VAL A 68 -8.42 5.18 -9.65
N VAL A 69 -9.55 5.61 -10.20
CA VAL A 69 -10.82 5.83 -9.50
C VAL A 69 -11.98 5.15 -10.25
N PRO A 70 -13.14 4.90 -9.61
CA PRO A 70 -14.32 4.40 -10.31
C PRO A 70 -14.78 5.36 -11.41
N ALA A 71 -15.06 4.85 -12.62
CA ALA A 71 -15.47 5.67 -13.77
C ALA A 71 -16.78 6.42 -13.51
N ARG A 72 -17.67 5.82 -12.71
CA ARG A 72 -19.01 6.32 -12.39
C ARG A 72 -19.02 7.45 -11.38
N LEU A 73 -17.93 7.66 -10.63
CA LEU A 73 -17.87 8.75 -9.66
C LEU A 73 -17.45 10.05 -10.36
N GLY A 74 -18.35 11.02 -10.38
CA GLY A 74 -18.10 12.34 -10.96
C GLY A 74 -16.96 13.08 -10.25
N ASP A 75 -16.27 13.95 -10.98
CA ASP A 75 -15.05 14.60 -10.48
C ASP A 75 -15.26 15.43 -9.21
N ASP A 76 -16.41 16.09 -9.08
CA ASP A 76 -16.72 16.89 -7.88
C ASP A 76 -16.83 16.02 -6.62
N LEU A 77 -17.38 14.82 -6.75
CA LEU A 77 -17.44 13.85 -5.65
C LEU A 77 -16.04 13.30 -5.34
N VAL A 78 -15.19 13.08 -6.35
CA VAL A 78 -13.77 12.72 -6.10
C VAL A 78 -13.07 13.83 -5.30
N ARG A 79 -13.26 15.09 -5.68
CA ARG A 79 -12.69 16.25 -4.97
C ARG A 79 -13.23 16.40 -3.55
N GLU A 80 -14.53 16.18 -3.34
CA GLU A 80 -15.15 16.19 -2.00
C GLU A 80 -14.61 15.06 -1.11
N ALA A 81 -14.53 13.84 -1.65
CA ALA A 81 -13.94 12.70 -0.94
C ALA A 81 -12.47 12.96 -0.57
N ALA A 82 -11.69 13.55 -1.50
CA ALA A 82 -10.33 13.96 -1.23
C ALA A 82 -10.25 15.01 -0.11
N ALA A 83 -11.12 16.02 -0.11
CA ALA A 83 -11.15 17.03 0.96
C ALA A 83 -11.46 16.43 2.35
N TYR A 84 -12.16 15.30 2.40
CA TYR A 84 -12.41 14.54 3.62
C TYR A 84 -11.22 13.66 4.07
N ARG A 85 -10.20 13.48 3.24
CA ARG A 85 -9.02 12.65 3.52
C ARG A 85 -7.81 13.52 3.85
N SER A 86 -7.02 13.11 4.84
CA SER A 86 -5.86 13.90 5.25
C SER A 86 -4.87 14.12 4.10
N LYS A 87 -4.43 15.35 3.88
CA LYS A 87 -3.56 15.73 2.74
C LYS A 87 -4.15 15.41 1.36
N LYS A 88 -5.48 15.27 1.30
CA LYS A 88 -6.23 14.95 0.08
C LYS A 88 -5.83 13.65 -0.61
N ARG A 89 -5.22 12.72 0.14
CA ARG A 89 -4.83 11.39 -0.33
C ARG A 89 -6.04 10.47 -0.34
N VAL A 90 -6.90 10.71 -1.32
CA VAL A 90 -8.19 10.04 -1.55
C VAL A 90 -8.01 8.53 -1.76
N PRO A 91 -8.96 7.66 -1.36
CA PRO A 91 -8.94 6.25 -1.73
C PRO A 91 -8.71 6.03 -3.24
N ALA A 92 -7.53 5.54 -3.59
CA ALA A 92 -7.12 5.21 -4.95
C ALA A 92 -6.87 3.70 -5.07
N ALA A 93 -7.36 3.09 -6.16
CA ALA A 93 -7.11 1.69 -6.44
C ALA A 93 -5.67 1.48 -6.92
N VAL A 94 -5.01 0.45 -6.38
CA VAL A 94 -3.60 0.13 -6.70
C VAL A 94 -3.39 -1.29 -7.22
N TRP A 95 -4.34 -2.18 -6.97
CA TRP A 95 -4.29 -3.55 -7.48
C TRP A 95 -5.70 -4.14 -7.60
N ARG A 96 -5.90 -5.00 -8.60
CA ARG A 96 -7.15 -5.73 -8.83
C ARG A 96 -6.84 -7.19 -9.08
N SER A 97 -7.57 -8.07 -8.39
CA SER A 97 -7.39 -9.50 -8.59
C SER A 97 -7.86 -9.91 -9.98
N PRO A 98 -7.03 -10.59 -10.78
CA PRO A 98 -7.48 -11.18 -12.04
C PRO A 98 -8.44 -12.35 -11.82
N ARG A 99 -8.43 -12.97 -10.62
CA ARG A 99 -9.27 -14.11 -10.25
C ARG A 99 -10.62 -13.69 -9.68
N THR A 100 -10.62 -12.79 -8.69
CA THR A 100 -11.85 -12.42 -7.97
C THR A 100 -12.41 -11.08 -8.43
N GLY A 101 -11.62 -10.24 -9.10
CA GLY A 101 -11.98 -8.85 -9.40
C GLY A 101 -11.98 -7.92 -8.17
N ALA A 102 -11.64 -8.44 -6.98
CA ALA A 102 -11.53 -7.64 -5.77
C ALA A 102 -10.44 -6.57 -5.91
N VAL A 103 -10.66 -5.42 -5.27
CA VAL A 103 -9.80 -4.25 -5.43
C VAL A 103 -9.09 -3.92 -4.12
N LEU A 104 -7.79 -3.70 -4.21
CA LEU A 104 -6.98 -3.09 -3.16
C LEU A 104 -6.89 -1.59 -3.41
N CYS A 105 -7.34 -0.81 -2.44
CA CYS A 105 -7.23 0.63 -2.43
C CYS A 105 -6.32 1.10 -1.30
N ARG A 106 -5.71 2.27 -1.47
CA ARG A 106 -4.94 2.95 -0.43
C ARG A 106 -5.38 4.39 -0.25
N SER A 107 -5.23 4.93 0.96
CA SER A 107 -5.53 6.33 1.27
C SER A 107 -4.77 6.82 2.50
N SER A 108 -4.97 8.10 2.85
CA SER A 108 -4.77 8.57 4.22
C SER A 108 -6.04 8.36 5.08
N GLN A 109 -5.94 8.68 6.37
CA GLN A 109 -7.08 8.64 7.28
C GLN A 109 -8.17 9.68 6.95
N PRO A 110 -9.43 9.43 7.35
CA PRO A 110 -10.50 10.40 7.23
C PRO A 110 -10.38 11.55 8.24
N MET A 111 -10.98 12.70 7.91
CA MET A 111 -11.05 13.92 8.73
C MET A 111 -12.31 13.94 9.62
N ALA A 112 -12.63 12.79 10.24
CA ALA A 112 -13.84 12.61 11.05
C ALA A 112 -13.85 13.49 12.31
N GLY A 113 -12.71 13.58 12.99
CA GLY A 113 -12.51 14.34 14.21
C GLY A 113 -13.38 13.90 15.38
N VAL A 114 -13.37 14.74 16.42
CA VAL A 114 -14.19 14.57 17.63
C VAL A 114 -15.68 14.73 17.35
N ALA A 115 -16.04 15.43 16.27
CA ALA A 115 -17.43 15.66 15.85
C ALA A 115 -18.03 14.51 15.02
N TYR A 116 -17.29 13.42 14.78
CA TYR A 116 -17.77 12.28 13.98
C TYR A 116 -18.26 12.72 12.59
N LYS A 117 -17.56 13.67 11.95
CA LYS A 117 -17.90 14.12 10.60
C LYS A 117 -17.86 12.94 9.64
N SER A 118 -18.86 12.86 8.77
CA SER A 118 -18.93 11.91 7.66
C SER A 118 -18.87 12.66 6.32
N SER A 119 -18.56 11.95 5.24
CA SER A 119 -18.60 12.47 3.87
C SER A 119 -19.39 11.50 3.00
N ARG A 120 -20.47 12.01 2.38
CA ARG A 120 -21.26 11.20 1.45
C ARG A 120 -20.43 10.78 0.25
N ALA A 121 -19.60 11.68 -0.27
CA ALA A 121 -18.71 11.37 -1.38
C ALA A 121 -17.70 10.25 -1.05
N ASP A 122 -17.10 10.26 0.15
CA ASP A 122 -16.19 9.19 0.59
C ASP A 122 -16.92 7.84 0.76
N GLN A 123 -18.14 7.87 1.32
CA GLN A 123 -18.99 6.67 1.45
C GLN A 123 -19.34 6.07 0.08
N LEU A 124 -19.73 6.92 -0.89
CA LEU A 124 -20.05 6.49 -2.26
C LEU A 124 -18.81 5.89 -2.95
N LEU A 125 -17.65 6.53 -2.78
CA LEU A 125 -16.39 6.04 -3.33
C LEU A 125 -16.04 4.66 -2.78
N LEU A 126 -16.11 4.46 -1.46
CA LEU A 126 -15.84 3.15 -0.86
C LEU A 126 -16.88 2.10 -1.26
N ASN A 127 -18.14 2.49 -1.44
CA ASN A 127 -19.17 1.58 -1.93
C ASN A 127 -18.91 1.13 -3.38
N LEU A 128 -18.43 2.03 -4.24
CA LEU A 128 -18.04 1.67 -5.61
C LEU A 128 -16.84 0.72 -5.62
N TYR A 129 -15.84 0.90 -4.74
CA TYR A 129 -14.76 -0.07 -4.60
C TYR A 129 -15.24 -1.43 -4.06
N ARG A 130 -16.17 -1.42 -3.10
CA ARG A 130 -16.83 -2.64 -2.61
C ARG A 130 -17.52 -3.40 -3.74
N CYS A 131 -18.23 -2.67 -4.60
CA CYS A 131 -18.95 -3.21 -5.76
C CYS A 131 -18.07 -3.37 -7.01
N ARG A 132 -16.75 -3.20 -6.90
CA ARG A 132 -15.77 -3.36 -7.99
C ARG A 132 -16.10 -2.49 -9.22
N GLY A 133 -16.58 -1.26 -8.98
CA GLY A 133 -16.97 -0.27 -9.97
C GLY A 133 -18.34 -0.51 -10.64
N ALA A 134 -18.98 -1.66 -10.36
CA ALA A 134 -20.33 -1.97 -10.82
C ALA A 134 -21.41 -1.29 -9.95
N GLU A 135 -22.65 -1.28 -10.44
CA GLU A 135 -23.82 -0.90 -9.65
C GLU A 135 -23.99 -1.85 -8.46
N GLY A 136 -23.53 -1.42 -7.28
CA GLY A 136 -24.36 -1.56 -6.10
C GLY A 136 -25.33 -0.39 -6.15
N SER A 137 -26.57 -0.64 -6.56
CA SER A 137 -27.57 0.42 -6.47
C SER A 137 -27.64 0.87 -5.01
N LEU A 138 -27.61 2.18 -4.79
CA LEU A 138 -27.90 2.76 -3.49
C LEU A 138 -29.32 2.40 -3.00
N ASP A 139 -30.18 1.89 -3.90
CA ASP A 139 -31.60 1.57 -3.66
C ASP A 139 -32.11 0.24 -4.29
N ALA A 140 -31.29 -0.64 -4.87
CA ALA A 140 -31.81 -1.81 -5.63
C ALA A 140 -31.00 -3.12 -5.51
N ALA A 141 -31.76 -4.15 -5.11
CA ALA A 141 -31.59 -5.59 -5.24
C ALA A 141 -30.31 -6.13 -5.92
N ARG A 142 -29.43 -6.65 -5.06
CA ARG A 142 -28.64 -7.90 -5.18
C ARG A 142 -28.37 -8.43 -6.59
N THR A 143 -27.19 -8.14 -7.12
CA THR A 143 -26.49 -8.99 -8.09
C THR A 143 -25.73 -10.10 -7.35
N PRO A 144 -25.97 -11.40 -7.65
CA PRO A 144 -25.21 -12.49 -7.03
C PRO A 144 -23.78 -12.48 -7.59
N GLY A 145 -22.78 -12.31 -6.71
CA GLY A 145 -21.36 -12.56 -7.01
C GLY A 145 -20.34 -11.52 -6.53
N GLY A 146 -20.77 -10.32 -6.13
CA GLY A 146 -19.86 -9.27 -5.63
C GLY A 146 -20.49 -8.20 -4.73
N GLY A 147 -21.80 -7.93 -4.87
CA GLY A 147 -22.50 -6.90 -4.09
C GLY A 147 -22.84 -7.27 -2.64
N ASP A 148 -22.69 -8.53 -2.23
CA ASP A 148 -22.96 -8.97 -0.84
C ASP A 148 -21.70 -8.98 0.05
N LEU A 149 -20.50 -8.89 -0.53
CA LEU A 149 -19.26 -8.91 0.23
C LEU A 149 -18.96 -7.54 0.84
N PRO A 150 -18.32 -7.51 2.03
CA PRO A 150 -17.98 -6.25 2.65
C PRO A 150 -16.78 -5.60 1.98
N ILE A 151 -16.61 -4.29 2.21
CA ILE A 151 -15.31 -3.64 2.05
C ILE A 151 -14.57 -3.71 3.38
N HIS A 152 -13.38 -4.30 3.39
CA HIS A 152 -12.56 -4.36 4.60
C HIS A 152 -11.70 -3.10 4.70
N ILE A 153 -11.87 -2.33 5.77
CA ILE A 153 -11.04 -1.18 6.07
C ILE A 153 -9.94 -1.65 7.03
N VAL A 154 -8.70 -1.48 6.61
CA VAL A 154 -7.51 -1.90 7.33
C VAL A 154 -6.72 -0.67 7.73
N ASP A 155 -6.89 -0.25 8.98
CA ASP A 155 -6.08 0.80 9.59
C ASP A 155 -4.78 0.16 10.10
N CYS A 156 -3.64 0.51 9.49
CA CYS A 156 -2.36 -0.05 9.87
C CYS A 156 -1.96 0.29 11.32
N ARG A 157 -2.59 1.29 11.94
CA ARG A 157 -2.28 1.73 13.31
C ARG A 157 -2.88 0.78 14.34
N GLY A 158 -2.48 0.99 15.59
CA GLY A 158 -3.24 0.50 16.73
C GLY A 158 -4.39 1.43 17.11
N ARG A 159 -5.42 0.88 17.74
CA ARG A 159 -6.65 1.60 18.11
C ARG A 159 -6.38 2.87 18.94
N ALA A 160 -5.45 2.81 19.88
CA ALA A 160 -5.07 3.96 20.70
C ALA A 160 -4.48 5.11 19.87
N ALA A 161 -3.60 4.80 18.91
CA ALA A 161 -3.02 5.81 18.02
C ALA A 161 -4.07 6.41 17.08
N ALA A 162 -5.02 5.61 16.59
CA ALA A 162 -6.15 6.10 15.79
C ALA A 162 -7.06 7.04 16.60
N LEU A 163 -7.35 6.70 17.86
CA LEU A 163 -8.09 7.57 18.78
C LEU A 163 -7.35 8.87 19.08
N GLY A 164 -6.02 8.82 19.27
CA GLY A 164 -5.19 10.02 19.42
C GLY A 164 -5.25 10.94 18.21
N ASN A 165 -5.22 10.39 16.98
CA ASN A 165 -5.38 11.18 15.76
C ASN A 165 -6.80 11.77 15.64
N ARG A 166 -7.81 11.06 16.13
CA ARG A 166 -9.19 11.54 16.16
C ARG A 166 -9.34 12.81 17.01
N ALA A 167 -8.68 12.87 18.16
CA ALA A 167 -8.64 14.06 18.99
C ALA A 167 -8.04 15.29 18.27
N GLN A 168 -7.21 15.06 17.25
CA GLN A 168 -6.60 16.09 16.40
C GLN A 168 -7.43 16.41 15.14
N GLY A 169 -8.70 16.03 15.09
CA GLY A 169 -9.58 16.32 13.95
C GLY A 169 -9.51 15.29 12.80
N LYS A 170 -8.76 14.20 12.96
CA LYS A 170 -8.62 13.12 11.97
C LYS A 170 -9.40 11.87 12.45
N GLY A 171 -8.88 10.66 12.29
CA GLY A 171 -9.46 9.47 12.92
C GLY A 171 -9.51 8.26 12.01
N THR A 172 -10.64 7.56 12.02
CA THR A 172 -10.93 6.34 11.27
C THR A 172 -12.42 6.30 10.97
N GLU A 173 -12.79 5.49 10.00
CA GLU A 173 -14.14 5.29 9.50
C GLU A 173 -15.06 4.77 10.60
N ALA A 174 -16.17 5.46 10.81
CA ALA A 174 -17.27 4.94 11.62
C ALA A 174 -18.00 3.91 10.77
N VAL A 175 -17.75 2.62 11.00
CA VAL A 175 -18.24 1.51 10.14
C VAL A 175 -19.74 1.59 9.83
N GLY A 176 -20.57 2.09 10.74
CA GLY A 176 -22.02 2.27 10.51
C GLY A 176 -22.38 3.29 9.41
N ASP A 177 -21.46 4.19 9.04
CA ASP A 177 -21.64 5.17 7.98
C ASP A 177 -21.34 4.58 6.59
N TYR A 178 -20.69 3.41 6.53
CA TYR A 178 -20.23 2.79 5.28
C TYR A 178 -20.99 1.50 5.01
N GLU A 179 -21.54 1.38 3.82
CA GLU A 179 -22.35 0.23 3.43
C GLU A 179 -21.51 -1.06 3.46
N ASN A 180 -21.93 -2.00 4.32
CA ASN A 180 -21.28 -3.29 4.50
C ASN A 180 -19.75 -3.18 4.63
N ALA A 181 -19.28 -2.36 5.58
CA ALA A 181 -17.86 -2.22 5.86
C ALA A 181 -17.44 -3.02 7.10
N THR A 182 -16.16 -3.36 7.18
CA THR A 182 -15.51 -3.82 8.41
C THR A 182 -14.31 -2.94 8.72
N LEU A 183 -13.86 -2.90 9.97
CA LEU A 183 -12.64 -2.17 10.36
C LEU A 183 -11.71 -3.06 11.19
N LYS A 184 -10.44 -3.11 10.78
CA LYS A 184 -9.37 -3.81 11.49
C LYS A 184 -8.18 -2.89 11.76
N TYR A 185 -7.74 -2.89 13.01
CA TYR A 185 -6.45 -2.31 13.42
C TYR A 185 -5.32 -3.35 13.32
N CYS A 186 -4.13 -2.90 12.93
CA CYS A 186 -2.97 -3.78 12.73
C CYS A 186 -1.83 -3.57 13.75
N ASP A 187 -1.93 -2.55 14.60
CA ASP A 187 -0.96 -2.25 15.65
C ASP A 187 0.49 -2.02 15.16
N ILE A 188 0.66 -1.59 13.90
CA ILE A 188 2.00 -1.25 13.38
C ILE A 188 2.40 0.12 13.93
N GLY A 189 3.53 0.14 14.65
CA GLY A 189 4.09 1.33 15.30
C GLY A 189 4.39 2.47 14.31
N ASN A 190 4.55 3.68 14.83
CA ASN A 190 4.86 4.85 13.99
C ASN A 190 6.36 4.91 13.63
N ILE A 191 6.73 5.93 12.87
CA ILE A 191 8.11 6.11 12.40
C ILE A 191 9.13 6.25 13.55
N HIS A 192 8.72 6.77 14.72
CA HIS A 192 9.59 6.91 15.88
C HIS A 192 9.85 5.56 16.55
N THR A 193 8.80 4.73 16.69
CA THR A 193 8.92 3.34 17.16
C THR A 193 9.89 2.54 16.28
N MET A 194 9.78 2.66 14.95
CA MET A 194 10.66 1.94 14.03
C MET A 194 12.10 2.46 14.08
N ARG A 195 12.29 3.77 14.24
CA ARG A 195 13.63 4.37 14.40
C ARG A 195 14.31 3.86 15.68
N GLU A 196 13.61 3.87 16.80
CA GLU A 196 14.13 3.40 18.08
C GLU A 196 14.48 1.90 18.02
N SER A 197 13.59 1.09 17.45
CA SER A 197 13.80 -0.35 17.26
C SER A 197 15.06 -0.65 16.44
N GLN A 198 15.27 0.06 15.33
CA GLN A 198 16.47 -0.11 14.51
C GLN A 198 17.73 0.37 15.23
N GLN A 199 17.67 1.48 15.97
CA GLN A 199 18.83 1.97 16.73
C GLN A 199 19.29 0.92 17.76
N GLN A 200 18.35 0.28 18.45
CA GLN A 200 18.64 -0.80 19.39
C GLN A 200 19.21 -2.03 18.67
N LEU A 201 18.67 -2.41 17.50
CA LEU A 201 19.19 -3.52 16.70
C LEU A 201 20.63 -3.26 16.21
N VAL A 202 20.91 -2.07 15.66
CA VAL A 202 22.25 -1.71 15.18
C VAL A 202 23.24 -1.68 16.34
N ALA A 203 22.84 -1.18 17.51
CA ALA A 203 23.69 -1.21 18.70
C ALA A 203 24.02 -2.64 19.14
N LEU A 204 23.05 -3.55 19.10
CA LEU A 204 23.25 -4.96 19.41
C LEU A 204 24.20 -5.64 18.41
N LEU A 205 24.01 -5.41 17.11
CA LEU A 205 24.84 -6.02 16.05
C LEU A 205 26.26 -5.46 16.01
N GLY A 206 26.46 -4.23 16.48
CA GLY A 206 27.79 -3.60 16.59
C GLY A 206 28.52 -3.90 17.90
N ALA A 207 27.88 -4.62 18.84
CA ALA A 207 28.53 -5.00 20.08
C ALA A 207 29.62 -6.06 19.83
N PRO A 208 30.73 -6.06 20.59
CA PRO A 208 31.71 -7.13 20.55
C PRO A 208 31.03 -8.47 20.84
N ASP A 209 31.41 -9.51 20.10
CA ASP A 209 30.94 -10.87 20.35
C ASP A 209 31.48 -11.33 21.71
N ASP A 210 30.60 -11.44 22.70
CA ASP A 210 30.95 -11.83 24.07
C ASP A 210 30.49 -13.27 24.40
N GLU A 211 30.05 -14.04 23.39
CA GLU A 211 29.39 -15.34 23.54
C GLU A 211 28.27 -15.35 24.59
N SER A 212 27.64 -14.20 24.91
CA SER A 212 26.65 -14.15 25.97
C SER A 212 25.36 -14.89 25.60
N VAL A 213 24.86 -15.63 26.58
CA VAL A 213 23.55 -16.31 26.55
C VAL A 213 22.37 -15.31 26.42
N LEU A 214 22.64 -14.00 26.45
CA LEU A 214 21.64 -12.93 26.46
C LEU A 214 21.32 -12.36 25.07
N TYR A 215 22.03 -12.76 24.00
CA TYR A 215 21.82 -12.23 22.65
C TYR A 215 20.35 -12.30 22.20
N HIS A 216 19.69 -13.44 22.39
CA HIS A 216 18.29 -13.61 21.97
C HIS A 216 17.32 -12.72 22.77
N SER A 217 17.56 -12.54 24.07
CA SER A 217 16.77 -11.63 24.91
C SER A 217 16.99 -10.17 24.51
N ALA A 218 18.23 -9.80 24.18
CA ALA A 218 18.56 -8.46 23.68
C ALA A 218 17.92 -8.21 22.30
N LEU A 219 17.96 -9.20 21.41
CA LEU A 219 17.32 -9.14 20.10
C LEU A 219 15.79 -8.99 20.23
N GLU A 220 15.16 -9.76 21.13
CA GLU A 220 13.74 -9.64 21.42
C GLU A 220 13.39 -8.23 21.94
N ALA A 221 14.22 -7.68 22.83
CA ALA A 221 14.02 -6.35 23.40
C ALA A 221 14.03 -5.22 22.36
N THR A 222 14.75 -5.40 21.23
CA THR A 222 14.71 -4.43 20.11
C THR A 222 13.31 -4.29 19.50
N GLY A 223 12.46 -5.31 19.62
CA GLY A 223 11.15 -5.38 18.98
C GLY A 223 11.19 -5.51 17.44
N TRP A 224 12.36 -5.55 16.81
CA TRP A 224 12.48 -5.46 15.36
C TRP A 224 11.72 -6.59 14.63
N LEU A 225 11.96 -7.84 15.04
CA LEU A 225 11.27 -9.00 14.48
C LEU A 225 9.76 -8.97 14.70
N LYS A 226 9.32 -8.42 15.84
CA LYS A 226 7.88 -8.22 16.13
C LYS A 226 7.27 -7.20 15.16
N HIS A 227 7.97 -6.12 14.85
CA HIS A 227 7.49 -5.12 13.90
C HIS A 227 7.39 -5.67 12.47
N LEU A 228 8.40 -6.42 12.01
CA LEU A 228 8.33 -7.14 10.72
C LEU A 228 7.12 -8.09 10.68
N ALA A 229 6.92 -8.87 11.74
CA ALA A 229 5.79 -9.80 11.84
C ALA A 229 4.43 -9.08 11.77
N LEU A 230 4.31 -7.87 12.31
CA LEU A 230 3.06 -7.10 12.23
C LEU A 230 2.78 -6.62 10.79
N VAL A 231 3.79 -6.15 10.07
CA VAL A 231 3.67 -5.78 8.65
C VAL A 231 3.26 -7.00 7.81
N LEU A 232 3.94 -8.14 7.98
CA LEU A 232 3.63 -9.38 7.27
C LEU A 232 2.23 -9.90 7.61
N LYS A 233 1.82 -9.89 8.89
CA LYS A 233 0.47 -10.30 9.32
C LYS A 233 -0.62 -9.43 8.71
N ALA A 234 -0.43 -8.10 8.67
CA ALA A 234 -1.36 -7.19 8.04
C ALA A 234 -1.47 -7.46 6.54
N SER A 235 -0.34 -7.66 5.86
CA SER A 235 -0.28 -7.93 4.42
C SER A 235 -0.93 -9.26 4.04
N ILE A 236 -0.68 -10.32 4.82
CA ILE A 236 -1.35 -11.63 4.65
C ILE A 236 -2.86 -11.48 4.88
N HIS A 237 -3.27 -10.70 5.88
CA HIS A 237 -4.69 -10.44 6.11
C HIS A 237 -5.35 -9.77 4.89
N VAL A 238 -4.74 -8.71 4.35
CA VAL A 238 -5.20 -8.04 3.13
C VAL A 238 -5.27 -9.03 1.96
N ALA A 239 -4.22 -9.82 1.74
CA ALA A 239 -4.16 -10.79 0.65
C ALA A 239 -5.29 -11.84 0.71
N ARG A 240 -5.59 -12.36 1.91
CA ARG A 240 -6.68 -13.32 2.11
C ARG A 240 -8.07 -12.72 1.87
N ARG A 241 -8.27 -11.45 2.22
CA ARG A 241 -9.54 -10.75 1.91
C ARG A 241 -9.75 -10.64 0.39
N LEU A 242 -8.70 -10.28 -0.34
CA LEU A 242 -8.76 -10.11 -1.79
C LEU A 242 -8.95 -11.43 -2.54
N GLU A 243 -8.26 -12.50 -2.14
CA GLU A 243 -8.21 -13.74 -2.94
C GLU A 243 -8.99 -14.94 -2.38
N ASP A 244 -9.09 -15.09 -1.05
CA ASP A 244 -9.85 -16.21 -0.47
C ASP A 244 -11.33 -15.84 -0.32
N GLU A 245 -11.61 -14.60 0.06
CA GLU A 245 -12.98 -14.09 0.24
C GLU A 245 -13.50 -13.36 -1.02
N GLY A 246 -12.62 -12.79 -1.83
CA GLY A 246 -13.01 -11.96 -2.98
C GLY A 246 -13.51 -10.57 -2.59
N ALA A 247 -13.25 -10.11 -1.37
CA ALA A 247 -13.70 -8.83 -0.86
C ALA A 247 -12.66 -7.72 -1.11
N SER A 248 -13.12 -6.53 -1.50
CA SER A 248 -12.25 -5.37 -1.69
C SER A 248 -11.74 -4.84 -0.35
N VAL A 249 -10.57 -4.20 -0.36
CA VAL A 249 -9.87 -3.74 0.84
C VAL A 249 -9.40 -2.30 0.68
N LEU A 250 -9.71 -1.45 1.64
CA LEU A 250 -9.06 -0.15 1.81
C LEU A 250 -7.96 -0.27 2.87
N VAL A 251 -6.73 0.07 2.54
CA VAL A 251 -5.62 0.16 3.50
C VAL A 251 -5.26 1.62 3.72
N HIS A 252 -5.23 2.06 4.97
CA HIS A 252 -4.72 3.39 5.31
C HIS A 252 -3.96 3.35 6.64
N CYS A 253 -3.24 4.44 6.92
CA CYS A 253 -2.66 4.68 8.24
C CYS A 253 -2.99 6.11 8.66
N SER A 254 -2.07 6.89 9.23
CA SER A 254 -2.29 8.32 9.45
C SER A 254 -2.23 9.10 8.13
N ASP A 255 -1.06 9.08 7.47
CA ASP A 255 -0.82 9.86 6.25
C ASP A 255 -0.87 9.03 4.96
N GLY A 256 -0.86 7.71 5.04
CA GLY A 256 -1.03 6.86 3.86
C GLY A 256 0.21 6.66 2.99
N TRP A 257 1.42 6.96 3.48
CA TRP A 257 2.68 6.84 2.73
C TRP A 257 3.77 5.98 3.40
N ASP A 258 3.62 5.60 4.68
CA ASP A 258 4.60 4.75 5.39
C ASP A 258 4.08 3.30 5.48
N ARG A 259 3.38 2.98 6.56
CA ARG A 259 2.78 1.65 6.81
C ARG A 259 1.85 1.18 5.71
N THR A 260 1.14 2.13 5.08
CA THR A 260 0.27 1.84 3.94
C THR A 260 1.06 1.33 2.74
N ALA A 261 2.21 1.95 2.42
CA ALA A 261 3.09 1.48 1.35
C ALA A 261 3.63 0.08 1.67
N GLN A 262 4.09 -0.14 2.91
CA GLN A 262 4.56 -1.45 3.38
C GLN A 262 3.51 -2.55 3.18
N VAL A 263 2.29 -2.32 3.66
CA VAL A 263 1.21 -3.31 3.61
C VAL A 263 0.70 -3.53 2.19
N CYS A 264 0.47 -2.47 1.42
CA CYS A 264 -0.01 -2.58 0.04
C CYS A 264 1.01 -3.25 -0.87
N ALA A 265 2.29 -2.85 -0.80
CA ALA A 265 3.35 -3.43 -1.62
C ALA A 265 3.59 -4.91 -1.27
N THR A 266 3.61 -5.25 0.03
CA THR A 266 3.78 -6.65 0.44
C THR A 266 2.58 -7.51 0.06
N ALA A 267 1.34 -7.03 0.21
CA ALA A 267 0.16 -7.76 -0.23
C ALA A 267 0.21 -8.02 -1.74
N GLN A 268 0.57 -7.01 -2.54
CA GLN A 268 0.76 -7.14 -3.98
C GLN A 268 1.84 -8.18 -4.33
N LEU A 269 2.99 -8.14 -3.66
CA LEU A 269 4.08 -9.11 -3.85
C LEU A 269 3.63 -10.56 -3.58
N LEU A 270 2.81 -10.76 -2.53
CA LEU A 270 2.27 -12.07 -2.17
C LEU A 270 1.25 -12.59 -3.20
N LEU A 271 0.51 -11.69 -3.83
CA LEU A 271 -0.62 -12.02 -4.70
C LEU A 271 -0.24 -12.15 -6.17
N ASP A 272 0.65 -11.30 -6.66
CA ASP A 272 0.93 -11.14 -8.09
C ASP A 272 2.36 -11.62 -8.41
N PRO A 273 2.50 -12.73 -9.17
CA PRO A 273 3.81 -13.22 -9.61
C PRO A 273 4.64 -12.19 -10.38
N TYR A 274 4.00 -11.23 -11.06
CA TYR A 274 4.71 -10.18 -11.80
C TYR A 274 5.66 -9.41 -10.88
N TYR A 275 5.22 -8.99 -9.68
CA TYR A 275 6.07 -8.22 -8.77
C TYR A 275 7.22 -9.01 -8.13
N ARG A 276 7.31 -10.32 -8.39
CA ARG A 276 8.43 -11.18 -7.97
C ARG A 276 9.48 -11.37 -9.07
N THR A 277 9.27 -10.77 -10.24
CA THR A 277 10.29 -10.56 -11.27
C THR A 277 11.14 -9.33 -10.95
N VAL A 278 12.32 -9.19 -11.55
CA VAL A 278 13.19 -8.01 -11.39
C VAL A 278 12.46 -6.75 -11.87
N GLU A 279 11.86 -6.81 -13.07
CA GLU A 279 11.08 -5.73 -13.67
C GLU A 279 9.88 -5.37 -12.79
N GLY A 280 9.08 -6.36 -12.42
CA GLY A 280 7.89 -6.11 -11.61
C GLY A 280 8.22 -5.60 -10.22
N PHE A 281 9.33 -6.02 -9.61
CA PHE A 281 9.76 -5.47 -8.33
C PHE A 281 10.15 -3.98 -8.46
N ALA A 282 10.85 -3.61 -9.53
CA ALA A 282 11.13 -2.21 -9.83
C ALA A 282 9.84 -1.39 -10.03
N VAL A 283 8.87 -1.92 -10.80
CA VAL A 283 7.53 -1.31 -10.94
C VAL A 283 6.80 -1.18 -9.61
N LEU A 284 6.89 -2.18 -8.73
CA LEU A 284 6.26 -2.13 -7.42
C LEU A 284 6.87 -1.03 -6.54
N VAL A 285 8.19 -0.86 -6.58
CA VAL A 285 8.91 0.22 -5.88
C VAL A 285 8.50 1.57 -6.45
N GLU A 286 8.61 1.76 -7.76
CA GLU A 286 8.23 3.01 -8.43
C GLU A 286 6.79 3.39 -8.14
N LYS A 287 5.85 2.44 -8.25
CA LYS A 287 4.43 2.69 -7.97
C LYS A 287 4.17 2.96 -6.50
N GLU A 288 4.36 1.97 -5.62
CA GLU A 288 3.85 2.01 -4.25
C GLU A 288 4.65 2.93 -3.32
N TRP A 289 5.91 3.19 -3.66
CA TRP A 289 6.82 3.97 -2.84
C TRP A 289 7.10 5.33 -3.46
N CYS A 290 7.64 5.37 -4.68
CA CYS A 290 8.05 6.63 -5.29
C CYS A 290 6.82 7.48 -5.68
N ALA A 291 5.97 6.98 -6.58
CA ALA A 291 4.84 7.69 -7.16
C ALA A 291 3.77 8.03 -6.11
N PHE A 292 3.46 7.08 -5.20
CA PHE A 292 2.56 7.32 -4.07
C PHE A 292 3.19 8.11 -2.90
N GLY A 293 4.36 8.71 -3.08
CA GLY A 293 4.88 9.75 -2.19
C GLY A 293 5.35 9.26 -0.83
N HIS A 294 6.00 8.10 -0.77
CA HIS A 294 6.86 7.79 0.38
C HIS A 294 7.97 8.82 0.45
N LYS A 295 8.12 9.43 1.63
CA LYS A 295 9.02 10.55 1.85
C LYS A 295 10.49 10.13 1.98
N PHE A 296 11.09 9.65 0.90
CA PHE A 296 12.46 9.12 0.91
C PHE A 296 13.47 10.13 1.45
N ALA A 297 13.42 11.39 1.02
CA ALA A 297 14.36 12.41 1.46
C ALA A 297 14.27 12.69 2.97
N GLU A 298 13.06 12.79 3.53
CA GLU A 298 12.86 12.93 4.98
C GLU A 298 13.25 11.65 5.76
N ARG A 299 12.85 10.46 5.27
CA ARG A 299 13.00 9.18 5.99
C ARG A 299 14.44 8.69 6.02
N LEU A 300 15.16 8.83 4.91
CA LEU A 300 16.57 8.47 4.77
C LEU A 300 17.51 9.60 5.21
N GLY A 301 16.99 10.83 5.28
CA GLY A 301 17.79 11.99 5.66
C GLY A 301 18.83 12.38 4.60
N VAL A 302 18.50 12.16 3.33
CA VAL A 302 19.31 12.49 2.15
C VAL A 302 18.95 13.86 1.53
N ALA A 303 18.06 14.62 2.19
CA ALA A 303 17.75 16.00 1.81
C ALA A 303 18.96 16.93 2.01
N ARG A 304 18.91 18.13 1.38
CA ARG A 304 19.88 19.21 1.65
C ARG A 304 19.95 19.50 3.15
N ARG A 305 21.14 19.83 3.65
CA ARG A 305 21.44 19.93 5.09
C ARG A 305 20.46 20.83 5.85
N GLU A 306 20.01 21.91 5.23
CA GLU A 306 19.09 22.90 5.79
C GLU A 306 17.64 22.40 5.86
N ALA A 307 17.29 21.40 5.05
CA ALA A 307 15.96 20.78 4.99
C ALA A 307 15.86 19.49 5.82
N LEU A 308 16.96 19.05 6.45
CA LEU A 308 16.97 17.84 7.26
C LEU A 308 16.04 18.00 8.48
N LYS A 309 15.14 17.04 8.64
CA LYS A 309 14.27 16.89 9.81
C LYS A 309 14.67 15.62 10.56
N PRO A 310 15.61 15.67 11.52
CA PRO A 310 16.13 14.46 12.18
C PRO A 310 15.03 13.58 12.81
N ASN A 311 13.96 14.21 13.30
CA ASN A 311 12.83 13.51 13.91
C ASN A 311 11.94 12.77 12.91
N GLU A 312 12.06 13.06 11.61
CA GLU A 312 11.32 12.39 10.53
C GLU A 312 12.09 11.17 9.96
N ARG A 313 13.35 10.97 10.35
CA ARG A 313 14.14 9.80 9.92
C ARG A 313 13.55 8.51 10.48
N SER A 314 13.47 7.48 9.65
CA SER A 314 12.94 6.17 10.03
C SER A 314 13.20 5.12 8.95
N PRO A 315 13.49 3.85 9.31
CA PRO A 315 13.86 2.80 8.37
C PRO A 315 12.66 2.12 7.71
N VAL A 316 11.64 2.89 7.30
CA VAL A 316 10.37 2.33 6.81
C VAL A 316 10.57 1.49 5.54
N PHE A 317 11.35 2.00 4.58
CA PHE A 317 11.65 1.28 3.34
C PHE A 317 12.57 0.07 3.58
N VAL A 318 13.61 0.22 4.41
CA VAL A 318 14.51 -0.89 4.79
C VAL A 318 13.75 -2.01 5.50
N GLN A 319 12.83 -1.65 6.41
CA GLN A 319 11.95 -2.61 7.07
C GLN A 319 11.08 -3.38 6.07
N TRP A 320 10.61 -2.73 5.00
CA TRP A 320 9.87 -3.42 3.94
C TRP A 320 10.76 -4.37 3.14
N LEU A 321 11.96 -3.93 2.73
CA LEU A 321 12.92 -4.81 2.05
C LEU A 321 13.26 -6.04 2.89
N GLU A 322 13.34 -5.92 4.21
CA GLU A 322 13.51 -7.06 5.10
C GLU A 322 12.27 -7.97 5.15
N CYS A 323 11.05 -7.40 5.11
CA CYS A 323 9.83 -8.21 4.92
C CYS A 323 9.89 -9.00 3.60
N VAL A 324 10.36 -8.39 2.51
CA VAL A 324 10.57 -9.08 1.22
C VAL A 324 11.60 -10.21 1.37
N ALA A 325 12.73 -9.95 2.03
CA ALA A 325 13.76 -10.96 2.30
C ALA A 325 13.20 -12.16 3.09
N TRP A 326 12.36 -11.92 4.11
CA TRP A 326 11.70 -12.98 4.86
C TRP A 326 10.76 -13.85 4.00
N VAL A 327 10.04 -13.24 3.06
CA VAL A 327 9.20 -14.00 2.10
C VAL A 327 10.08 -14.76 1.11
N LEU A 328 11.13 -14.13 0.58
CA LEU A 328 12.08 -14.74 -0.34
C LEU A 328 12.75 -15.98 0.27
N ARG A 329 13.23 -15.90 1.51
CA ARG A 329 13.83 -17.03 2.23
C ARG A 329 12.87 -18.21 2.41
N GLN A 330 11.58 -17.94 2.63
CA GLN A 330 10.56 -18.98 2.74
C GLN A 330 10.18 -19.59 1.39
N PHE A 331 10.27 -18.81 0.31
CA PHE A 331 9.88 -19.22 -1.04
C PHE A 331 10.98 -18.90 -2.07
N PRO A 332 12.17 -19.51 -1.98
CA PRO A 332 13.35 -19.12 -2.77
C PRO A 332 13.18 -19.32 -4.29
N ARG A 333 12.21 -20.14 -4.71
CA ARG A 333 11.89 -20.39 -6.14
C ARG A 333 10.73 -19.53 -6.66
N ALA A 334 10.17 -18.69 -5.82
CA ALA A 334 9.03 -17.84 -6.16
C ALA A 334 9.47 -16.47 -6.72
N PHE A 335 10.76 -16.16 -6.67
CA PHE A 335 11.37 -14.88 -7.04
C PHE A 335 12.42 -15.09 -8.13
N GLU A 336 12.50 -14.14 -9.06
CA GLU A 336 13.55 -14.08 -10.07
C GLU A 336 14.88 -13.53 -9.50
N PHE A 337 14.78 -12.71 -8.45
CA PHE A 337 15.92 -12.07 -7.79
C PHE A 337 16.27 -12.73 -6.46
N SER A 338 17.46 -12.40 -5.95
CA SER A 338 17.98 -12.84 -4.66
C SER A 338 18.04 -11.67 -3.65
N GLU A 339 18.46 -11.97 -2.42
CA GLU A 339 18.71 -10.94 -1.39
C GLU A 339 19.74 -9.89 -1.85
N ALA A 340 20.62 -10.21 -2.80
CA ALA A 340 21.59 -9.27 -3.35
C ALA A 340 20.90 -8.06 -4.03
N LEU A 341 19.77 -8.26 -4.70
CA LEU A 341 19.00 -7.14 -5.28
C LEU A 341 18.43 -6.24 -4.17
N LEU A 342 17.95 -6.83 -3.06
CA LEU A 342 17.38 -6.08 -1.96
C LEU A 342 18.42 -5.20 -1.28
N VAL A 343 19.64 -5.72 -1.09
CA VAL A 343 20.78 -4.94 -0.59
C VAL A 343 21.16 -3.84 -1.57
N PHE A 344 21.27 -4.14 -2.86
CA PHE A 344 21.56 -3.14 -3.89
C PHE A 344 20.53 -2.00 -3.90
N VAL A 345 19.24 -2.29 -3.76
CA VAL A 345 18.17 -1.29 -3.67
C VAL A 345 18.29 -0.46 -2.38
N ALA A 346 18.61 -1.07 -1.25
CA ALA A 346 18.81 -0.36 0.01
C ALA A 346 20.01 0.61 -0.07
N ASP A 347 21.13 0.16 -0.62
CA ASP A 347 22.32 0.99 -0.84
C ASP A 347 22.04 2.10 -1.86
N GLY A 348 21.33 1.78 -2.94
CA GLY A 348 20.89 2.74 -3.95
C GLY A 348 20.05 3.87 -3.34
N ALA A 349 19.14 3.54 -2.41
CA ALA A 349 18.31 4.51 -1.71
C ALA A 349 19.12 5.44 -0.79
N ALA A 350 20.16 4.94 -0.14
CA ALA A 350 20.96 5.71 0.83
C ALA A 350 22.16 6.46 0.21
N SER A 351 22.65 6.03 -0.95
CA SER A 351 23.92 6.49 -1.53
C SER A 351 23.86 7.86 -2.21
N GLY A 352 22.70 8.25 -2.73
CA GLY A 352 22.56 9.43 -3.61
C GLY A 352 23.20 9.26 -4.99
N LEU A 353 23.56 8.03 -5.38
CA LEU A 353 24.14 7.73 -6.70
C LEU A 353 23.12 7.83 -7.83
N PHE A 354 21.86 7.51 -7.54
CA PHE A 354 20.76 7.48 -8.51
C PHE A 354 19.68 8.51 -8.15
N GLY A 355 18.92 8.95 -9.16
CA GLY A 355 17.78 9.87 -8.97
C GLY A 355 16.51 9.23 -8.41
N THR A 356 16.41 7.90 -8.45
CA THR A 356 15.21 7.10 -8.12
C THR A 356 14.56 7.48 -6.79
N PHE A 357 15.37 7.66 -5.74
CA PHE A 357 14.89 7.87 -4.37
C PHE A 357 15.08 9.31 -3.87
N LEU A 358 15.31 10.27 -4.79
CA LEU A 358 15.40 11.68 -4.45
C LEU A 358 14.01 12.30 -4.30
N GLY A 359 13.90 13.37 -3.51
CA GLY A 359 12.63 14.04 -3.20
C GLY A 359 11.72 13.21 -2.29
N ASP A 360 10.57 13.79 -1.93
CA ASP A 360 9.57 13.13 -1.09
C ASP A 360 8.31 12.71 -1.87
N THR A 361 8.13 13.26 -3.07
CA THR A 361 6.95 13.06 -3.91
C THR A 361 7.33 12.94 -5.38
N GLU A 362 6.41 12.45 -6.22
CA GLU A 362 6.58 12.52 -7.69
C GLU A 362 6.73 13.96 -8.17
N ARG A 363 6.02 14.91 -7.57
CA ARG A 363 6.11 16.34 -7.90
C ARG A 363 7.48 16.96 -7.61
N ASP A 364 8.20 16.46 -6.61
CA ASP A 364 9.55 16.97 -6.27
C ASP A 364 10.62 16.49 -7.25
N ARG A 365 10.37 15.37 -7.94
CA ARG A 365 11.27 14.77 -8.94
C ARG A 365 10.95 15.31 -10.32
#